data_AF-A0A9W6SQC9-F1
#
_entry.id   AF-A0A9W6SQC9-F1
#
_cell.length_a   1.000
_cell.length_b   1.000
_cell.length_c   1.000
_cell.angle_alpha   90.00
_cell.angle_beta   90.00
_cell.angle_gamma   90.00
#
_symmetry.space_group_name_H-M   'P 1'
#
loop_
_entity.id
_entity.type
_entity.pdbx_description
1 polymer ?
#
loop_
_entity_poly.entity_id
_entity_poly.type
_entity_poly.pdbx_seq_one_letter_code
_entity_poly.pdbx_strand_id
1 'polypeptide(L)'
;MTATLDTTWDGLPIAPDDPRGSTIVVRRRAGDDFEYLLLHRAQKGPDYAGAWAWTPPAGARQPEEAVYPAALRELEEEAGITGAVLHPVDLSEGWARFMAEVPEGTPVILHDVEHDAHQWVSAQRAGRLCRPSVVARQIPVADTIPAVAITFAAPGGGEDLATWREHRSLPDTGPLTADDHVLLIDGVPCGYARHTLIGEAVELECLIGDPEWSWRGLGPVAIWAYIRQVLLVAHPGAAWFTARPGGDVAARRALAKAGFAADGEVFALPRAHWFG
;
A
#
# COMPACT_ATOMS: atom_id res chain seq x y z
N MET A 1 9.96 27.74 -20.76
CA MET A 1 8.49 27.54 -20.69
C MET A 1 8.20 27.17 -19.25
N THR A 2 7.57 28.07 -18.49
CA THR A 2 7.07 27.77 -17.14
C THR A 2 5.88 26.83 -17.33
N ALA A 3 6.04 25.56 -16.93
CA ALA A 3 4.90 24.67 -16.83
C ALA A 3 3.91 25.28 -15.83
N THR A 4 2.66 25.47 -16.24
CA THR A 4 1.58 25.87 -15.35
C THR A 4 1.47 24.79 -14.28
N LEU A 5 1.65 25.14 -13.00
CA LEU A 5 1.44 24.20 -11.90
C LEU A 5 -0.05 23.90 -11.83
N ASP A 6 -0.41 22.61 -11.90
CA ASP A 6 -1.75 22.17 -11.59
C ASP A 6 -2.04 22.43 -10.12
N THR A 7 -3.25 22.88 -9.81
CA THR A 7 -3.67 23.16 -8.43
C THR A 7 -4.88 22.32 -8.04
N THR A 8 -5.00 22.03 -6.75
CA THR A 8 -6.23 21.56 -6.11
C THR A 8 -7.34 22.60 -6.27
N TRP A 9 -8.57 22.23 -5.91
CA TRP A 9 -9.74 23.09 -6.10
C TRP A 9 -9.69 24.37 -5.24
N ASP A 10 -8.97 24.33 -4.11
CA ASP A 10 -8.70 25.46 -3.22
C ASP A 10 -7.43 26.25 -3.63
N GLY A 11 -6.73 25.83 -4.68
CA GLY A 11 -5.61 26.54 -5.27
C GLY A 11 -4.22 26.14 -4.77
N LEU A 12 -4.09 25.07 -3.96
CA LEU A 12 -2.79 24.54 -3.55
C LEU A 12 -2.10 23.81 -4.71
N PRO A 13 -0.77 23.86 -4.82
CA PRO A 13 -0.05 23.18 -5.89
C PRO A 13 -0.14 21.65 -5.73
N ILE A 14 -0.27 20.95 -6.85
CA ILE A 14 -0.21 19.48 -6.93
C ILE A 14 1.19 19.08 -7.39
N ALA A 15 1.70 17.98 -6.83
CA ALA A 15 2.97 17.40 -7.26
C ALA A 15 2.98 17.13 -8.78
N PRO A 16 4.09 17.48 -9.48
CA PRO A 16 4.19 17.33 -10.92
C PRO A 16 4.52 15.91 -11.37
N ASP A 17 5.01 15.07 -10.45
CA ASP A 17 5.45 13.70 -10.68
C ASP A 17 4.47 12.66 -10.10
N ASP A 18 4.44 11.48 -10.73
CA ASP A 18 3.55 10.38 -10.34
C ASP A 18 4.13 9.58 -9.16
N PRO A 19 3.29 9.14 -8.19
CA PRO A 19 1.86 9.43 -8.07
C PRO A 19 1.57 10.85 -7.61
N ARG A 20 0.57 11.48 -8.23
CA ARG A 20 0.16 12.88 -7.94
C ARG A 20 -0.74 13.02 -6.71
N GLY A 21 -1.20 11.90 -6.17
CA GLY A 21 -2.11 11.83 -5.03
C GLY A 21 -2.45 10.39 -4.72
N SER A 22 -3.39 10.18 -3.80
CA SER A 22 -3.75 8.85 -3.36
C SER A 22 -5.23 8.70 -3.02
N THR A 23 -5.73 7.47 -3.07
CA THR A 23 -6.99 7.08 -2.45
C THR A 23 -6.73 6.02 -1.39
N ILE A 24 -7.43 6.12 -0.26
CA ILE A 24 -7.34 5.17 0.84
C ILE A 24 -8.68 4.46 0.98
N VAL A 25 -8.74 3.18 0.63
CA VAL A 25 -9.91 2.35 0.94
C VAL A 25 -9.82 1.93 2.40
N VAL A 26 -10.56 2.62 3.25
CA VAL A 26 -10.65 2.28 4.68
C VAL A 26 -11.75 1.26 4.89
N ARG A 27 -11.43 0.17 5.59
CA ARG A 27 -12.40 -0.85 5.96
C ARG A 27 -12.34 -1.18 7.46
N ARG A 28 -13.46 -1.68 7.99
CA ARG A 28 -13.54 -2.27 9.33
C ARG A 28 -14.32 -3.57 9.28
N ARG A 29 -14.07 -4.45 10.25
CA ARG A 29 -14.85 -5.69 10.39
C ARG A 29 -16.30 -5.39 10.78
N ALA A 30 -17.23 -6.12 10.17
CA ALA A 30 -18.65 -6.09 10.48
C ALA A 30 -19.20 -7.52 10.37
N GLY A 31 -19.09 -8.28 11.47
CA GLY A 31 -19.29 -9.73 11.43
C GLY A 31 -18.19 -10.42 10.60
N ASP A 32 -18.60 -11.31 9.70
CA ASP A 32 -17.68 -12.03 8.80
C ASP A 32 -17.25 -11.18 7.58
N ASP A 33 -17.91 -10.05 7.35
CA ASP A 33 -17.69 -9.15 6.22
C ASP A 33 -16.94 -7.86 6.63
N PHE A 34 -16.78 -6.95 5.66
CA PHE A 34 -16.26 -5.62 5.86
C PHE A 34 -17.29 -4.52 5.52
N GLU A 35 -17.21 -3.43 6.27
CA GLU A 35 -17.76 -2.14 5.87
C GLU A 35 -16.64 -1.20 5.43
N TYR A 36 -16.96 -0.30 4.50
CA TYR A 36 -16.04 0.65 3.90
C TYR A 36 -16.47 2.08 4.22
N LEU A 37 -15.50 2.91 4.58
CA LEU A 37 -15.73 4.32 4.83
C LEU A 37 -15.88 5.05 3.49
N LEU A 38 -16.98 5.79 3.35
CA LEU A 38 -17.16 6.79 2.31
C LEU A 38 -17.43 8.15 2.94
N LEU A 39 -16.89 9.19 2.31
CA LEU A 39 -17.09 10.58 2.66
C LEU A 39 -17.97 11.24 1.59
N HIS A 40 -18.87 12.12 2.02
CA HIS A 40 -19.74 12.89 1.14
C HIS A 40 -19.16 14.28 0.91
N ARG A 41 -19.08 14.71 -0.36
CA ARG A 41 -18.56 16.03 -0.71
C ARG A 41 -19.57 17.15 -0.48
N ALA A 42 -19.19 18.13 0.34
CA ALA A 42 -20.01 19.28 0.72
C ALA A 42 -20.22 20.32 -0.41
N GLN A 43 -19.32 20.37 -1.39
CA GLN A 43 -19.27 21.47 -2.39
C GLN A 43 -20.58 21.69 -3.16
N LYS A 44 -21.40 20.64 -3.33
CA LYS A 44 -22.68 20.71 -4.06
C LYS A 44 -23.91 20.69 -3.16
N GLY A 45 -23.70 20.88 -1.85
CA GLY A 45 -24.71 20.81 -0.82
C GLY A 45 -24.99 19.39 -0.33
N PRO A 46 -25.61 19.26 0.86
CA PRO A 46 -25.74 17.98 1.57
C PRO A 46 -26.66 16.96 0.89
N ASP A 47 -27.51 17.40 -0.04
CA ASP A 47 -28.44 16.53 -0.78
C ASP A 47 -27.85 16.01 -2.12
N TYR A 48 -26.58 16.32 -2.41
CA TYR A 48 -25.97 15.94 -3.69
C TYR A 48 -25.76 14.43 -3.80
N ALA A 49 -26.33 13.78 -4.82
CA ALA A 49 -26.18 12.33 -5.04
C ALA A 49 -25.57 11.99 -6.42
N GLY A 50 -24.88 12.95 -7.04
CA GLY A 50 -24.33 12.84 -8.39
C GLY A 50 -22.95 12.17 -8.46
N ALA A 51 -22.25 12.39 -9.57
CA ALA A 51 -20.87 11.94 -9.72
C ALA A 51 -19.97 12.60 -8.67
N TRP A 52 -19.09 11.81 -8.06
CA TRP A 52 -18.17 12.21 -6.98
C TRP A 52 -18.87 12.65 -5.69
N ALA A 53 -20.16 12.35 -5.52
CA ALA A 53 -20.86 12.67 -4.28
C ALA A 53 -20.26 11.90 -3.10
N TRP A 54 -19.99 10.61 -3.29
CA TRP A 54 -19.39 9.74 -2.29
C TRP A 54 -18.10 9.14 -2.83
N THR A 55 -17.02 9.26 -2.07
CA THR A 55 -15.71 8.69 -2.38
C THR A 55 -15.06 8.14 -1.12
N PRO A 56 -14.13 7.18 -1.21
CA PRO A 56 -13.19 6.94 -0.11
C PRO A 56 -12.34 8.19 0.14
N PRO A 57 -11.69 8.29 1.32
CA PRO A 57 -10.73 9.36 1.57
C PRO A 57 -9.65 9.43 0.49
N ALA A 58 -9.39 10.61 -0.07
CA ALA A 58 -8.47 10.79 -1.18
C ALA A 58 -8.08 12.25 -1.39
N GLY A 59 -6.78 12.51 -1.49
CA GLY A 59 -6.29 13.84 -1.85
C GLY A 59 -4.97 13.85 -2.60
N ALA A 60 -4.58 15.05 -2.99
CA ALA A 60 -3.42 15.30 -3.82
C ALA A 60 -2.15 15.41 -2.97
N ARG A 61 -1.04 14.95 -3.54
CA ARG A 61 0.27 15.11 -2.95
C ARG A 61 0.76 16.54 -3.17
N GLN A 62 1.28 17.17 -2.13
CA GLN A 62 1.94 18.46 -2.26
C GLN A 62 3.30 18.29 -2.96
N PRO A 63 3.86 19.32 -3.60
CA PRO A 63 5.20 19.25 -4.18
C PRO A 63 6.22 18.78 -3.13
N GLU A 64 7.11 17.86 -3.52
CA GLU A 64 8.17 17.30 -2.68
C GLU A 64 7.68 16.42 -1.50
N GLU A 65 6.38 16.37 -1.23
CA GLU A 65 5.80 15.49 -0.22
C GLU A 65 5.96 14.03 -0.67
N ALA A 66 6.30 13.13 0.25
CA ALA A 66 6.35 11.71 -0.06
C ALA A 66 4.94 11.08 -0.10
N VAL A 67 4.73 10.08 -0.95
CA VAL A 67 3.40 9.53 -1.24
C VAL A 67 2.74 8.91 0.00
N TYR A 68 3.47 8.15 0.82
CA TYR A 68 2.90 7.50 2.00
C TYR A 68 2.55 8.51 3.11
N PRO A 69 3.42 9.48 3.47
CA PRO A 69 3.03 10.59 4.34
C PRO A 69 1.83 11.39 3.81
N ALA A 70 1.76 11.69 2.51
CA ALA A 70 0.61 12.36 1.92
C ALA A 70 -0.69 11.58 2.14
N ALA A 71 -0.69 10.27 1.88
CA ALA A 71 -1.86 9.43 2.10
C ALA A 71 -2.30 9.37 3.57
N LEU A 72 -1.36 9.40 4.51
CA LEU A 72 -1.67 9.49 5.95
C LEU A 72 -2.25 10.86 6.32
N ARG A 73 -1.68 11.95 5.80
CA ARG A 73 -2.18 13.31 6.01
C ARG A 73 -3.63 13.44 5.53
N GLU A 74 -3.91 13.03 4.30
CA GLU A 74 -5.28 13.08 3.74
C GLU A 74 -6.28 12.27 4.58
N LEU A 75 -5.86 11.09 5.06
CA LEU A 75 -6.70 10.28 5.94
C LEU A 75 -6.99 10.96 7.29
N GLU A 76 -6.03 11.71 7.83
CA GLU A 76 -6.20 12.49 9.05
C GLU A 76 -7.06 13.74 8.83
N GLU A 77 -6.82 14.46 7.73
CA GLU A 77 -7.53 15.71 7.39
C GLU A 77 -9.02 15.42 7.08
N GLU A 78 -9.29 14.43 6.24
CA GLU A 78 -10.65 14.17 5.76
C GLU A 78 -11.49 13.30 6.72
N ALA A 79 -10.85 12.40 7.49
CA ALA A 79 -11.56 11.42 8.32
C ALA A 79 -11.14 11.41 9.79
N GLY A 80 -10.11 12.17 10.20
CA GLY A 80 -9.63 12.20 11.58
C GLY A 80 -8.97 10.89 12.04
N ILE A 81 -8.65 9.98 11.11
CA ILE A 81 -8.10 8.67 11.44
C ILE A 81 -6.57 8.77 11.47
N THR A 82 -6.01 8.62 12.67
CA THR A 82 -4.56 8.65 12.90
C THR A 82 -4.03 7.27 13.30
N GLY A 83 -2.74 7.04 13.09
CA GLY A 83 -2.07 5.78 13.48
C GLY A 83 -2.44 4.55 12.66
N ALA A 84 -3.23 4.71 11.59
CA ALA A 84 -3.55 3.61 10.68
C ALA A 84 -2.30 3.12 9.93
N VAL A 85 -2.24 1.81 9.69
CA VAL A 85 -1.23 1.22 8.80
C VAL A 85 -1.83 1.17 7.40
N LEU A 86 -1.21 1.89 6.46
CA LEU A 86 -1.62 1.81 5.06
C LEU A 86 -0.92 0.65 4.37
N HIS A 87 -1.68 -0.15 3.64
CA HIS A 87 -1.22 -1.24 2.81
C HIS A 87 -1.31 -0.82 1.33
N PRO A 88 -0.25 -0.97 0.54
CA PRO A 88 -0.30 -0.67 -0.89
C PRO A 88 -1.22 -1.67 -1.60
N VAL A 89 -2.16 -1.15 -2.38
CA VAL A 89 -3.01 -1.95 -3.27
C VAL A 89 -2.45 -1.91 -4.69
N ASP A 90 -2.16 -0.69 -5.14
CA ASP A 90 -1.58 -0.44 -6.46
C ASP A 90 -0.94 0.95 -6.49
N LEU A 91 0.39 0.98 -6.63
CA LEU A 91 1.19 2.20 -6.70
C LEU A 91 1.78 2.42 -8.10
N SER A 92 1.37 1.62 -9.09
CA SER A 92 1.95 1.64 -10.43
C SER A 92 1.34 2.68 -11.37
N GLU A 93 0.30 3.39 -10.93
CA GLU A 93 -0.45 4.38 -11.71
C GLU A 93 -0.21 5.80 -11.16
N GLY A 94 -0.60 6.82 -11.93
CA GLY A 94 -0.44 8.23 -11.51
C GLY A 94 -1.27 8.65 -10.29
N TRP A 95 -2.12 7.77 -9.76
CA TRP A 95 -2.85 7.94 -8.51
C TRP A 95 -2.70 6.69 -7.65
N ALA A 96 -2.03 6.83 -6.51
CA ALA A 96 -1.75 5.71 -5.62
C ALA A 96 -3.04 5.17 -4.98
N ARG A 97 -3.08 3.85 -4.76
CA ARG A 97 -4.18 3.18 -4.07
C ARG A 97 -3.65 2.46 -2.85
N PHE A 98 -4.15 2.86 -1.69
CA PHE A 98 -3.90 2.24 -0.41
C PHE A 98 -5.17 1.62 0.16
N MET A 99 -4.99 0.71 1.12
CA MET A 99 -6.04 0.16 1.96
C MET A 99 -5.62 0.33 3.42
N ALA A 100 -6.58 0.66 4.28
CA ALA A 100 -6.39 0.68 5.72
C ALA A 100 -7.46 -0.18 6.39
N GLU A 101 -7.06 -1.05 7.30
CA GLU A 101 -8.00 -1.74 8.18
C GLU A 101 -7.96 -1.08 9.55
N VAL A 102 -9.13 -0.70 10.07
CA VAL A 102 -9.26 -0.03 11.36
C VAL A 102 -10.17 -0.83 12.30
N PRO A 103 -9.97 -0.71 13.64
CA PRO A 103 -10.86 -1.32 14.61
C PRO A 103 -12.34 -0.95 14.41
N GLU A 104 -13.22 -1.86 14.83
CA GLU A 104 -14.63 -1.52 14.98
C GLU A 104 -14.78 -0.38 16.00
N GLY A 105 -15.60 0.62 15.67
CA GLY A 105 -15.79 1.80 16.53
C GLY A 105 -14.74 2.90 16.38
N THR A 106 -13.78 2.79 15.45
CA THR A 106 -12.90 3.91 15.10
C THR A 106 -13.74 5.16 14.77
N PRO A 107 -13.57 6.28 15.50
CA PRO A 107 -14.32 7.50 15.25
C PRO A 107 -13.90 8.09 13.91
N VAL A 108 -14.87 8.65 13.20
CA VAL A 108 -14.65 9.43 11.99
C VAL A 108 -15.00 10.88 12.31
N ILE A 109 -14.04 11.77 12.13
CA ILE A 109 -14.18 13.20 12.41
C ILE A 109 -13.83 13.94 11.12
N LEU A 110 -14.81 14.64 10.56
CA LEU A 110 -14.59 15.47 9.36
C LEU A 110 -14.03 16.81 9.82
N HIS A 111 -12.73 17.04 9.59
CA HIS A 111 -12.08 18.30 9.98
C HIS A 111 -12.16 19.37 8.89
N ASP A 112 -12.22 18.94 7.63
CA ASP A 112 -12.26 19.84 6.48
C ASP A 112 -13.68 20.35 6.19
N VAL A 113 -13.75 21.37 5.32
CA VAL A 113 -15.01 21.89 4.76
C VAL A 113 -15.40 21.19 3.46
N GLU A 114 -14.58 20.25 3.00
CA GLU A 114 -14.79 19.50 1.76
C GLU A 114 -15.83 18.41 1.93
N HIS A 115 -15.98 17.91 3.16
CA HIS A 115 -16.84 16.80 3.51
C HIS A 115 -17.86 17.20 4.59
N ASP A 116 -19.13 16.82 4.41
CA ASP A 116 -20.23 17.16 5.33
C ASP A 116 -20.94 15.93 5.93
N ALA A 117 -20.64 14.73 5.43
CA ALA A 117 -21.15 13.47 5.97
C ALA A 117 -20.19 12.30 5.70
N HIS A 118 -20.32 11.23 6.49
CA HIS A 118 -19.62 9.97 6.27
C HIS A 118 -20.58 8.79 6.45
N GLN A 119 -20.25 7.67 5.82
CA GLN A 119 -20.97 6.40 6.00
C GLN A 119 -20.01 5.22 5.99
N TRP A 120 -20.24 4.28 6.89
CA TRP A 120 -19.75 2.91 6.78
C TRP A 120 -20.77 2.09 6.00
N VAL A 121 -20.35 1.47 4.90
CA VAL A 121 -21.26 0.77 3.99
C VAL A 121 -20.67 -0.56 3.52
N SER A 122 -21.50 -1.53 3.17
CA SER A 122 -21.03 -2.76 2.52
C SER A 122 -20.41 -2.48 1.15
N ALA A 123 -19.55 -3.38 0.66
CA ALA A 123 -18.94 -3.28 -0.68
C ALA A 123 -19.98 -3.04 -1.78
N GLN A 124 -21.11 -3.75 -1.71
CA GLN A 124 -22.20 -3.62 -2.67
C GLN A 124 -22.84 -2.23 -2.65
N ARG A 125 -23.02 -1.65 -1.46
CA ARG A 125 -23.57 -0.28 -1.33
C ARG A 125 -22.54 0.76 -1.75
N ALA A 126 -21.27 0.57 -1.42
CA ALA A 126 -20.20 1.44 -1.88
C ALA A 126 -20.13 1.50 -3.41
N GLY A 127 -20.22 0.35 -4.09
CA GLY A 127 -20.26 0.29 -5.55
C GLY A 127 -21.44 1.02 -6.20
N ARG A 128 -22.52 1.28 -5.47
CA ARG A 128 -23.68 2.07 -5.94
C ARG A 128 -23.51 3.57 -5.68
N LEU A 129 -22.90 3.93 -4.55
CA LEU A 129 -22.70 5.33 -4.13
C LEU A 129 -21.53 5.98 -4.88
N CYS A 130 -20.42 5.26 -5.01
CA CYS A 130 -19.24 5.75 -5.70
C CYS A 130 -19.49 5.87 -7.21
N ARG A 131 -19.44 7.10 -7.71
CA ARG A 131 -19.58 7.42 -9.14
C ARG A 131 -18.51 8.44 -9.51
N PRO A 132 -17.92 8.41 -10.71
CA PRO A 132 -18.09 7.42 -11.77
C PRO A 132 -17.48 6.05 -11.39
N SER A 133 -17.63 5.06 -12.26
CA SER A 133 -17.24 3.66 -11.99
C SER A 133 -15.75 3.47 -11.66
N VAL A 134 -14.88 4.40 -12.07
CA VAL A 134 -13.47 4.42 -11.68
C VAL A 134 -13.28 4.54 -10.17
N VAL A 135 -14.13 5.30 -9.48
CA VAL A 135 -14.13 5.41 -8.01
C VAL A 135 -14.64 4.11 -7.39
N ALA A 136 -15.74 3.58 -7.91
CA ALA A 136 -16.34 2.34 -7.40
C ALA A 136 -15.41 1.13 -7.50
N ARG A 137 -14.57 1.07 -8.55
CA ARG A 137 -13.65 -0.05 -8.80
C ARG A 137 -12.59 -0.22 -7.71
N GLN A 138 -12.34 0.79 -6.89
CA GLN A 138 -11.33 0.71 -5.83
C GLN A 138 -11.77 -0.23 -4.69
N ILE A 139 -13.07 -0.29 -4.38
CA ILE A 139 -13.60 -1.07 -3.27
C ILE A 139 -13.42 -2.58 -3.48
N PRO A 140 -13.85 -3.18 -4.62
CA PRO A 140 -13.66 -4.63 -4.83
C PRO A 140 -12.20 -5.06 -4.86
N VAL A 141 -11.28 -4.18 -5.31
CA VAL A 141 -9.85 -4.52 -5.33
C VAL A 141 -9.31 -4.61 -3.91
N ALA A 142 -9.65 -3.67 -3.04
CA ALA A 142 -9.25 -3.73 -1.63
C ALA A 142 -9.93 -4.89 -0.88
N ASP A 143 -11.17 -5.22 -1.22
CA ASP A 143 -11.92 -6.35 -0.66
C ASP A 143 -11.23 -7.70 -0.90
N THR A 144 -10.55 -7.85 -2.05
CA THR A 144 -9.80 -9.09 -2.35
C THR A 144 -8.53 -9.28 -1.52
N ILE A 145 -8.06 -8.25 -0.82
CA ILE A 145 -6.86 -8.33 0.02
C ILE A 145 -7.27 -8.91 1.38
N PRO A 146 -6.77 -10.09 1.78
CA PRO A 146 -7.17 -10.69 3.03
C PRO A 146 -6.64 -9.87 4.22
N ALA A 147 -7.39 -9.84 5.32
CA ALA A 147 -6.91 -9.25 6.56
C ALA A 147 -5.97 -10.23 7.25
N VAL A 148 -4.68 -10.00 7.07
CA VAL A 148 -3.63 -10.87 7.63
C VAL A 148 -2.52 -10.03 8.24
N ALA A 149 -1.92 -10.55 9.31
CA ALA A 149 -0.71 -9.99 9.89
C ALA A 149 0.51 -10.49 9.11
N ILE A 150 1.24 -9.55 8.49
CA ILE A 150 2.53 -9.85 7.86
C ILE A 150 3.66 -9.46 8.81
N THR A 151 4.50 -10.44 9.14
CA THR A 151 5.68 -10.26 10.00
C THR A 151 6.88 -11.02 9.46
N PHE A 152 8.06 -10.75 10.05
CA PHE A 152 9.32 -11.36 9.64
C PHE A 152 10.08 -11.90 10.84
N ALA A 153 10.58 -13.12 10.76
CA ALA A 153 11.43 -13.73 11.78
C ALA A 153 12.83 -14.03 11.23
N ALA A 154 13.82 -14.06 12.12
CA ALA A 154 15.16 -14.52 11.79
C ALA A 154 15.16 -16.03 11.45
N PRO A 155 16.10 -16.51 10.62
CA PRO A 155 16.21 -17.92 10.30
C PRO A 155 16.63 -18.69 11.56
N GLY A 156 15.86 -19.72 11.96
CA GLY A 156 16.17 -20.57 13.11
C GLY A 156 15.13 -20.57 14.25
N GLY A 157 14.04 -19.81 14.14
CA GLY A 157 12.95 -19.78 15.14
C GLY A 157 11.92 -20.92 15.07
N GLY A 158 11.94 -21.75 14.02
CA GLY A 158 10.97 -22.82 13.80
C GLY A 158 10.98 -23.25 12.33
N GLU A 159 11.28 -24.54 12.09
CA GLU A 159 11.71 -25.14 10.82
C GLU A 159 13.04 -24.61 10.23
N ASP A 160 13.85 -25.53 9.72
CA ASP A 160 15.06 -25.19 8.97
C ASP A 160 14.64 -24.58 7.63
N LEU A 161 15.04 -23.34 7.37
CA LEU A 161 14.75 -22.64 6.12
C LEU A 161 15.33 -23.39 4.91
N ALA A 162 16.32 -24.27 5.08
CA ALA A 162 16.76 -25.20 4.03
C ALA A 162 15.68 -26.24 3.67
N THR A 163 15.03 -26.84 4.66
CA THR A 163 13.85 -27.72 4.47
C THR A 163 12.71 -26.95 3.81
N TRP A 164 12.52 -25.69 4.20
CA TRP A 164 11.49 -24.83 3.63
C TRP A 164 11.78 -24.47 2.15
N ARG A 165 13.04 -24.18 1.81
CA ARG A 165 13.51 -23.94 0.44
C ARG A 165 13.31 -25.15 -0.45
N GLU A 166 13.62 -26.34 0.05
CA GLU A 166 13.46 -27.61 -0.68
C GLU A 166 11.99 -27.91 -0.97
N HIS A 167 11.10 -27.77 0.02
CA HIS A 167 9.67 -28.04 -0.15
C HIS A 167 8.95 -27.06 -1.08
N ARG A 168 9.47 -25.84 -1.24
CA ARG A 168 8.83 -24.77 -2.01
C ARG A 168 9.59 -24.38 -3.29
N SER A 169 10.59 -25.15 -3.68
CA SER A 169 11.40 -24.93 -4.90
C SER A 169 11.99 -23.51 -4.98
N LEU A 170 12.43 -22.98 -3.84
CA LEU A 170 13.06 -21.66 -3.81
C LEU A 170 14.44 -21.68 -4.47
N PRO A 171 14.92 -20.56 -5.03
CA PRO A 171 16.27 -20.50 -5.59
C PRO A 171 17.31 -20.87 -4.53
N ASP A 172 18.35 -21.62 -4.92
CA ASP A 172 19.52 -21.80 -4.07
C ASP A 172 20.30 -20.50 -4.02
N THR A 173 20.09 -19.74 -2.96
CA THR A 173 20.75 -18.45 -2.74
C THR A 173 21.95 -18.56 -1.80
N GLY A 174 22.49 -19.78 -1.62
CA GLY A 174 23.64 -20.04 -0.76
C GLY A 174 23.28 -20.08 0.74
N PRO A 175 24.29 -20.04 1.63
CA PRO A 175 24.07 -20.14 3.07
C PRO A 175 23.24 -18.98 3.61
N LEU A 176 22.50 -19.24 4.68
CA LEU A 176 21.70 -18.24 5.36
C LEU A 176 22.58 -17.22 6.07
N THR A 177 22.21 -15.95 6.00
CA THR A 177 22.85 -14.86 6.72
C THR A 177 21.87 -14.21 7.71
N ALA A 178 22.35 -13.22 8.47
CA ALA A 178 21.49 -12.40 9.33
C ALA A 178 20.53 -11.51 8.52
N ASP A 179 20.71 -11.41 7.20
CA ASP A 179 19.89 -10.60 6.29
C ASP A 179 18.77 -11.42 5.64
N ASP A 180 18.69 -12.72 5.94
CA ASP A 180 17.61 -13.61 5.57
C ASP A 180 16.50 -13.57 6.62
N HIS A 181 15.25 -13.61 6.16
CA HIS A 181 14.07 -13.61 7.02
C HIS A 181 13.02 -14.59 6.51
N VAL A 182 12.32 -15.23 7.44
CA VAL A 182 11.11 -15.99 7.17
C VAL A 182 9.94 -15.02 7.15
N LEU A 183 9.22 -14.96 6.03
CA LEU A 183 7.96 -14.22 5.92
C LEU A 183 6.86 -15.05 6.55
N LEU A 184 6.12 -14.44 7.48
CA LEU A 184 5.01 -15.06 8.19
C LEU A 184 3.71 -14.32 7.87
N ILE A 185 2.66 -15.08 7.55
CA ILE A 185 1.27 -14.62 7.44
C ILE A 185 0.51 -15.22 8.61
N ASP A 186 -0.05 -14.38 9.48
CA ASP A 186 -0.74 -14.79 10.72
C ASP A 186 0.11 -15.74 11.59
N GLY A 187 1.42 -15.50 11.62
CA GLY A 187 2.38 -16.32 12.35
C GLY A 187 2.75 -17.64 11.67
N VAL A 188 2.18 -17.94 10.50
CA VAL A 188 2.50 -19.15 9.72
C VAL A 188 3.57 -18.84 8.67
N PRO A 189 4.69 -19.58 8.64
CA PRO A 189 5.72 -19.44 7.60
C PRO A 189 5.15 -19.66 6.20
N CYS A 190 5.27 -18.66 5.32
CA CYS A 190 4.65 -18.68 3.99
C CYS A 190 5.55 -18.13 2.87
N GLY A 191 6.72 -17.59 3.23
CA GLY A 191 7.66 -17.02 2.27
C GLY A 191 9.03 -16.80 2.87
N TYR A 192 9.88 -16.15 2.08
CA TYR A 192 11.14 -15.63 2.57
C TYR A 192 11.37 -14.21 2.04
N ALA A 193 12.19 -13.46 2.76
CA ALA A 193 12.71 -12.20 2.31
C ALA A 193 14.20 -12.11 2.63
N ARG A 194 14.97 -11.48 1.76
CA ARG A 194 16.40 -11.20 1.93
C ARG A 194 16.69 -9.78 1.50
N HIS A 195 17.75 -9.22 2.06
CA HIS A 195 18.31 -7.99 1.53
C HIS A 195 19.84 -7.99 1.51
N THR A 196 20.42 -7.07 0.77
CA THR A 196 21.87 -6.85 0.70
C THR A 196 22.14 -5.37 0.46
N LEU A 197 23.03 -4.79 1.26
CA LEU A 197 23.45 -3.40 1.09
C LEU A 197 24.46 -3.30 -0.07
N ILE A 198 24.16 -2.42 -1.04
CA ILE A 198 24.99 -2.16 -2.22
C ILE A 198 25.20 -0.64 -2.32
N GLY A 199 26.29 -0.16 -1.73
CA GLY A 199 26.54 1.28 -1.62
C GLY A 199 25.46 1.96 -0.77
N GLU A 200 24.71 2.89 -1.36
CA GLU A 200 23.59 3.60 -0.71
C GLU A 200 22.22 2.97 -0.97
N ALA A 201 22.18 1.86 -1.73
CA ALA A 201 20.96 1.13 -2.05
C ALA A 201 20.87 -0.16 -1.24
N VAL A 202 19.65 -0.58 -0.92
CA VAL A 202 19.36 -1.91 -0.36
C VAL A 202 18.64 -2.72 -1.41
N GLU A 203 19.31 -3.74 -1.94
CA GLU A 203 18.68 -4.71 -2.82
C GLU A 203 17.87 -5.69 -1.97
N LEU A 204 16.62 -5.94 -2.36
CA LEU A 204 15.71 -6.86 -1.70
C LEU A 204 15.24 -7.95 -2.65
N GLU A 205 15.00 -9.10 -2.06
CA GLU A 205 14.33 -10.23 -2.67
C GLU A 205 13.21 -10.66 -1.71
N CYS A 206 11.97 -10.71 -2.17
CA CYS A 206 10.84 -11.08 -1.34
C CYS A 206 9.90 -11.99 -2.15
N LEU A 207 9.61 -13.16 -1.59
CA LEU A 207 8.85 -14.20 -2.26
C LEU A 207 7.86 -14.85 -1.31
N ILE A 208 6.60 -14.89 -1.72
CA ILE A 208 5.57 -15.72 -1.10
C ILE A 208 5.64 -17.09 -1.79
N GLY A 209 6.21 -18.07 -1.09
CA GLY A 209 6.43 -19.42 -1.62
C GLY A 209 5.21 -20.34 -1.47
N ASP A 210 4.23 -19.96 -0.65
CA ASP A 210 3.03 -20.77 -0.45
C ASP A 210 1.94 -20.50 -1.52
N PRO A 211 1.51 -21.51 -2.28
CA PRO A 211 0.40 -21.38 -3.23
C PRO A 211 -0.92 -20.96 -2.58
N GLU A 212 -1.15 -21.25 -1.30
CA GLU A 212 -2.38 -20.83 -0.60
C GLU A 212 -2.50 -19.31 -0.54
N TRP A 213 -1.37 -18.62 -0.37
CA TRP A 213 -1.27 -17.17 -0.19
C TRP A 213 -0.91 -16.43 -1.48
N SER A 214 -0.38 -17.17 -2.46
CA SER A 214 -0.06 -16.65 -3.79
C SER A 214 -1.33 -16.09 -4.47
N TRP A 215 -1.14 -15.04 -5.27
CA TRP A 215 -2.19 -14.40 -6.08
C TRP A 215 -3.33 -13.70 -5.33
N ARG A 216 -3.24 -13.56 -3.99
CA ARG A 216 -4.23 -12.82 -3.17
C ARG A 216 -3.95 -11.32 -3.03
N GLY A 217 -3.15 -10.75 -3.93
CA GLY A 217 -2.74 -9.34 -3.84
C GLY A 217 -1.74 -9.02 -2.71
N LEU A 218 -1.22 -10.04 -2.01
CA LEU A 218 -0.32 -9.86 -0.86
C LEU A 218 1.13 -9.49 -1.22
N GLY A 219 1.56 -9.69 -2.47
CA GLY A 219 2.94 -9.38 -2.88
C GLY A 219 3.37 -7.94 -2.57
N PRO A 220 2.65 -6.90 -3.06
CA PRO A 220 2.94 -5.50 -2.71
C PRO A 220 2.89 -5.23 -1.21
N VAL A 221 1.94 -5.84 -0.51
CA VAL A 221 1.78 -5.68 0.95
C VAL A 221 2.97 -6.26 1.70
N ALA A 222 3.45 -7.44 1.31
CA ALA A 222 4.62 -8.10 1.89
C ALA A 222 5.91 -7.31 1.62
N ILE A 223 6.09 -6.80 0.40
CA ILE A 223 7.25 -5.95 0.05
C ILE A 223 7.28 -4.70 0.94
N TRP A 224 6.15 -4.00 1.07
CA TRP A 224 6.07 -2.81 1.92
C TRP A 224 6.22 -3.10 3.41
N ALA A 225 5.65 -4.21 3.89
CA ALA A 225 5.85 -4.67 5.26
C ALA A 225 7.34 -4.93 5.52
N TYR A 226 8.05 -5.57 4.57
CA TYR A 226 9.48 -5.85 4.69
C TYR A 226 10.31 -4.57 4.72
N ILE A 227 10.05 -3.63 3.81
CA ILE A 227 10.73 -2.34 3.78
C ILE A 227 10.57 -1.62 5.12
N ARG A 228 9.36 -1.57 5.67
CA ARG A 228 9.08 -0.83 6.91
C ARG A 228 9.58 -1.51 8.17
N GLN A 229 9.32 -2.79 8.32
CA GLN A 229 9.58 -3.53 9.56
C GLN A 229 11.05 -3.95 9.66
N VAL A 230 11.72 -4.14 8.52
CA VAL A 230 13.08 -4.68 8.46
C VAL A 230 14.04 -3.67 7.83
N LEU A 231 13.83 -3.27 6.57
CA LEU A 231 14.87 -2.54 5.84
C LEU A 231 15.12 -1.12 6.36
N LEU A 232 14.06 -0.37 6.70
CA LEU A 232 14.20 0.96 7.28
C LEU A 232 14.77 0.93 8.70
N VAL A 233 14.59 -0.18 9.42
CA VAL A 233 15.17 -0.38 10.76
C VAL A 233 16.65 -0.74 10.66
N ALA A 234 16.99 -1.67 9.78
CA ALA A 234 18.37 -2.14 9.57
C ALA A 234 19.23 -1.10 8.84
N HIS A 235 18.65 -0.38 7.88
CA HIS A 235 19.33 0.57 6.98
C HIS A 235 18.62 1.93 6.97
N PRO A 236 18.60 2.66 8.10
CA PRO A 236 17.90 3.94 8.21
C PRO A 236 18.52 5.05 7.36
N GLY A 237 19.67 4.81 6.70
CA GLY A 237 20.29 5.72 5.73
C GLY A 237 20.10 5.34 4.27
N ALA A 238 19.38 4.25 3.96
CA ALA A 238 19.19 3.80 2.58
C ALA A 238 18.50 4.90 1.74
N ALA A 239 19.12 5.28 0.62
CA ALA A 239 18.56 6.25 -0.32
C ALA A 239 17.60 5.58 -1.30
N TRP A 240 17.83 4.30 -1.61
CA TRP A 240 17.09 3.52 -2.59
C TRP A 240 16.83 2.11 -2.10
N PHE A 241 15.70 1.55 -2.51
CA PHE A 241 15.46 0.11 -2.50
C PHE A 241 15.48 -0.41 -3.92
N THR A 242 16.16 -1.52 -4.16
CA THR A 242 16.20 -2.16 -5.48
C THR A 242 15.74 -3.61 -5.41
N ALA A 243 15.32 -4.17 -6.54
CA ALA A 243 14.99 -5.59 -6.65
C ALA A 243 15.29 -6.12 -8.05
N ARG A 244 15.62 -7.41 -8.14
CA ARG A 244 15.89 -8.12 -9.40
C ARG A 244 15.00 -9.37 -9.50
N PRO A 245 13.77 -9.25 -10.02
CA PRO A 245 12.81 -10.37 -10.05
C PRO A 245 13.15 -11.46 -11.08
N GLY A 246 14.25 -11.32 -11.83
CA GLY A 246 14.60 -12.22 -12.93
C GLY A 246 13.49 -12.32 -13.98
N GLY A 247 13.16 -13.54 -14.40
CA GLY A 247 12.11 -13.85 -15.39
C GLY A 247 10.69 -13.96 -14.82
N ASP A 248 10.48 -13.81 -13.51
CA ASP A 248 9.18 -14.02 -12.89
C ASP A 248 8.24 -12.81 -13.11
N VAL A 249 7.19 -13.04 -13.92
CA VAL A 249 6.15 -12.05 -14.23
C VAL A 249 5.36 -11.65 -12.98
N ALA A 250 5.14 -12.57 -12.04
CA ALA A 250 4.40 -12.30 -10.81
C ALA A 250 5.18 -11.34 -9.90
N ALA A 251 6.47 -11.61 -9.70
CA ALA A 251 7.37 -10.77 -8.92
C ALA A 251 7.50 -9.36 -9.54
N ARG A 252 7.69 -9.26 -10.86
CA ARG A 252 7.71 -7.97 -11.59
C ARG A 252 6.43 -7.17 -11.35
N ARG A 253 5.27 -7.83 -11.43
CA ARG A 253 3.98 -7.18 -11.19
C ARG A 253 3.81 -6.72 -9.73
N ALA A 254 4.28 -7.52 -8.78
CA ALA A 254 4.25 -7.15 -7.36
C ALA A 254 5.13 -5.94 -7.07
N LEU A 255 6.35 -5.89 -7.63
CA LEU A 255 7.27 -4.76 -7.51
C LEU A 255 6.68 -3.47 -8.11
N ALA A 256 6.14 -3.56 -9.34
CA ALA A 256 5.49 -2.42 -9.98
C ALA A 256 4.33 -1.87 -9.11
N LYS A 257 3.45 -2.77 -8.62
CA LYS A 257 2.36 -2.39 -7.71
C LYS A 257 2.84 -1.87 -6.36
N ALA A 258 4.05 -2.20 -5.93
CA ALA A 258 4.69 -1.64 -4.75
C ALA A 258 5.37 -0.29 -5.01
N GLY A 259 5.30 0.25 -6.22
CA GLY A 259 5.81 1.57 -6.61
C GLY A 259 7.21 1.54 -7.23
N PHE A 260 7.80 0.35 -7.42
CA PHE A 260 9.11 0.26 -8.04
C PHE A 260 9.02 0.55 -9.54
N ALA A 261 9.88 1.45 -10.03
CA ALA A 261 10.05 1.71 -11.44
C ALA A 261 11.04 0.71 -12.05
N ALA A 262 10.74 0.20 -13.24
CA ALA A 262 11.62 -0.71 -13.96
C ALA A 262 12.68 0.07 -14.75
N ASP A 263 13.95 -0.29 -14.56
CA ASP A 263 15.09 0.12 -15.37
C ASP A 263 15.84 -1.14 -15.83
N GLY A 264 15.46 -1.64 -17.01
CA GLY A 264 15.93 -2.92 -17.52
C GLY A 264 15.51 -4.10 -16.65
N GLU A 265 16.48 -4.74 -16.00
CA GLU A 265 16.27 -5.87 -15.09
C GLU A 265 16.15 -5.47 -13.62
N VAL A 266 16.48 -4.22 -13.30
CA VAL A 266 16.43 -3.69 -11.93
C VAL A 266 15.16 -2.89 -11.74
N PHE A 267 14.50 -3.13 -10.63
CA PHE A 267 13.39 -2.33 -10.15
C PHE A 267 13.93 -1.42 -9.05
N ALA A 268 13.59 -0.14 -9.05
CA ALA A 268 14.09 0.84 -8.07
C ALA A 268 12.96 1.65 -7.44
N LEU A 269 13.10 1.94 -6.14
CA LEU A 269 12.18 2.73 -5.32
C LEU A 269 13.00 3.78 -4.54
N PRO A 270 12.97 5.07 -4.92
CA PRO A 270 13.65 6.12 -4.17
C PRO A 270 12.97 6.35 -2.83
N ARG A 271 13.72 6.28 -1.72
CA ARG A 271 13.14 6.44 -0.38
C ARG A 271 12.44 7.78 -0.22
N ALA A 272 13.09 8.87 -0.65
CA ALA A 272 12.59 10.23 -0.46
C ALA A 272 11.19 10.44 -1.08
N HIS A 273 10.87 9.70 -2.14
CA HIS A 273 9.56 9.80 -2.79
C HIS A 273 8.45 9.06 -2.02
N TRP A 274 8.80 8.04 -1.22
CA TRP A 274 7.81 7.16 -0.61
C TRP A 274 7.71 7.27 0.90
N PHE A 275 8.79 7.62 1.61
CA PHE A 275 8.86 7.54 3.09
C PHE A 275 9.47 8.78 3.76
N GLY A 276 9.66 9.88 3.00
CA GLY A 276 10.39 11.09 3.42
C GLY A 276 10.27 11.46 4.89
#